data_AF-A0A962AKS4-F1
#
_entry.id   AF-A0A962AKS4-F1
#
_cell.length_a   1.000
_cell.length_b   1.000
_cell.length_c   1.000
_cell.angle_alpha   90.00
_cell.angle_beta   90.00
_cell.angle_gamma   90.00
#
_symmetry.space_group_name_H-M   'P 1'
#
loop_
_entity.id
_entity.type
_entity.pdbx_description
1 polymer ?
#
loop_
_entity_poly.entity_id
_entity_poly.type
_entity_poly.pdbx_seq_one_letter_code
_entity_poly.pdbx_strand_id
1 'polypeptide(L)' 'MQTISDADMRRRVVISSTIGNALEWFDFTVYGLFATVVAAQYFPGADPSTALLKAFATFGIAF' A
#
# COMPACT_ATOMS: atom_id res chain seq x y z
N MET A 1 35.03 16.35 2.79
CA MET A 1 33.61 16.66 2.47
C MET A 1 33.39 16.31 1.00
N GLN A 2 32.82 15.14 0.67
CA GLN A 2 32.52 14.79 -0.73
C GLN A 2 31.19 15.47 -1.11
N THR A 3 31.25 16.45 -2.02
CA THR A 3 30.06 17.09 -2.58
C THR A 3 29.46 16.13 -3.62
N ILE A 4 28.34 15.49 -3.29
CA ILE A 4 27.57 14.68 -4.25
C ILE A 4 27.16 15.63 -5.39
N SER A 5 27.40 15.24 -6.64
CA SER A 5 27.00 16.09 -7.78
C SER A 5 25.47 16.19 -7.84
N ASP A 6 24.94 17.33 -8.28
CA ASP A 6 23.49 17.51 -8.39
C ASP A 6 22.85 16.48 -9.34
N ALA A 7 23.61 15.97 -10.32
CA ALA A 7 23.17 14.92 -11.23
C ALA A 7 23.01 13.57 -10.49
N ASP A 8 23.95 13.22 -9.64
CA ASP A 8 23.89 12.00 -8.82
C ASP A 8 22.76 12.09 -7.79
N MET A 9 22.56 13.27 -7.20
CA MET A 9 21.45 13.53 -6.28
C MET A 9 20.10 13.38 -6.99
N ARG A 10 19.92 14.02 -8.16
CA ARG A 10 18.68 13.89 -8.96
C ARG A 10 18.41 12.45 -9.35
N ARG A 11 19.44 11.71 -9.80
CA ARG A 11 19.30 10.29 -10.16
C ARG A 11 18.86 9.45 -8.95
N ARG A 12 19.44 9.70 -7.77
CA ARG A 12 19.06 9.04 -6.52
C ARG A 12 17.61 9.34 -6.13
N VAL A 13 17.19 10.60 -6.22
CA VAL A 13 15.80 11.02 -5.94
C VAL A 13 14.83 10.28 -6.85
N VAL A 14 15.04 10.31 -8.17
CA VAL A 14 14.18 9.63 -9.13
C VAL A 14 14.05 8.14 -8.81
N ILE A 15 15.17 7.45 -8.58
CA ILE A 15 15.15 6.02 -8.24
C ILE A 15 14.38 5.79 -6.94
N SER A 16 14.62 6.59 -5.89
CA SER A 16 13.93 6.44 -4.62
C SER A 16 12.42 6.68 -4.73
N SER A 17 12.00 7.68 -5.51
CA SER A 17 10.58 7.97 -5.75
C SER A 17 9.91 6.87 -6.56
N THR A 18 10.58 6.31 -7.57
CA THR A 18 10.04 5.20 -8.36
C THR A 18 9.85 3.94 -7.48
N ILE A 19 10.83 3.63 -6.63
CA ILE A 19 10.73 2.47 -5.72
C ILE A 19 9.61 2.70 -4.70
N GLY A 20 9.52 3.89 -4.10
CA GLY A 20 8.44 4.23 -3.16
C GLY A 20 7.06 4.06 -3.80
N ASN A 21 6.86 4.66 -4.97
CA ASN A 21 5.61 4.50 -5.73
C ASN A 21 5.32 3.02 -6.05
N ALA A 22 6.33 2.24 -6.46
CA ALA A 22 6.13 0.82 -6.74
C ALA A 22 5.71 0.03 -5.49
N LEU A 23 6.28 0.36 -4.32
CA LEU A 23 5.93 -0.28 -3.05
C LEU A 23 4.51 0.07 -2.59
N GLU A 24 4.08 1.32 -2.74
CA GLU A 24 2.70 1.73 -2.45
C GLU A 24 1.70 0.92 -3.31
N TRP A 25 1.94 0.84 -4.62
CA TRP A 25 1.11 0.03 -5.52
C TRP A 25 1.15 -1.46 -5.19
N PHE A 26 2.30 -1.97 -4.77
CA PHE A 26 2.44 -3.35 -4.35
C PHE A 26 1.57 -3.64 -3.12
N ASP A 27 1.69 -2.83 -2.07
CA ASP A 27 0.91 -3.02 -0.83
C ASP A 27 -0.60 -2.88 -1.10
N PHE A 28 -1.01 -1.92 -1.93
CA PHE A 28 -2.42 -1.76 -2.32
C PHE A 28 -2.97 -2.98 -3.07
N THR A 29 -2.17 -3.52 -3.99
CA THR A 29 -2.57 -4.69 -4.77
C THR A 29 -2.67 -5.93 -3.88
N VAL A 30 -1.66 -6.15 -3.02
CA VAL A 30 -1.65 -7.28 -2.10
C VAL A 30 -2.84 -7.19 -1.14
N TYR A 31 -3.10 -6.02 -0.54
CA TYR A 31 -4.26 -5.87 0.33
C TYR A 31 -5.57 -6.16 -0.42
N GLY A 32 -5.76 -5.60 -1.62
CA GLY A 32 -6.95 -5.83 -2.43
C GLY A 32 -7.17 -7.30 -2.77
N LEU A 33 -6.11 -8.05 -3.10
CA LEU A 33 -6.18 -9.49 -3.36
C LEU A 33 -6.59 -10.29 -2.11
N PHE A 34 -6.12 -9.88 -0.93
CA PHE A 34 -6.43 -10.54 0.34
C PHE A 34 -7.65 -9.94 1.05
N ALA A 35 -8.35 -8.95 0.49
CA ALA A 35 -9.44 -8.25 1.15
C ALA A 35 -10.58 -9.20 1.58
N THR A 36 -10.86 -10.24 0.80
CA THR A 36 -11.85 -11.28 1.14
C THR A 36 -11.41 -12.14 2.32
N VAL A 37 -10.12 -12.46 2.41
CA VAL A 37 -9.53 -13.20 3.54
C VAL A 37 -9.56 -12.33 4.79
N VAL A 38 -9.15 -11.07 4.70
CA VAL A 38 -9.23 -10.10 5.81
C VAL A 38 -10.67 -9.95 6.28
N ALA A 39 -11.62 -9.80 5.36
CA ALA A 39 -13.05 -9.71 5.68
C ALA A 39 -13.54 -10.92 6.50
N ALA A 40 -13.19 -12.14 6.06
CA ALA A 40 -13.61 -13.37 6.73
C ALA A 40 -12.96 -13.57 8.10
N GLN A 41 -11.70 -13.17 8.27
CA GLN A 41 -10.95 -13.39 9.51
C GLN A 41 -11.19 -12.31 10.58
N TYR A 42 -11.34 -11.04 10.17
CA TYR A 42 -11.39 -9.91 11.09
C TYR A 42 -12.81 -9.37 11.34
N PHE A 43 -13.77 -9.69 10.46
CA PHE A 43 -15.18 -9.30 10.64
C PHE A 43 -16.13 -10.51 10.64
N PRO A 44 -15.89 -11.52 11.50
CA PRO A 44 -16.77 -12.68 11.59
C PRO A 44 -18.17 -12.26 12.06
N GLY A 45 -19.21 -12.86 11.47
CA GLY A 45 -20.61 -12.62 11.84
C GLY A 45 -21.30 -11.43 11.15
N ALA A 46 -20.57 -10.64 10.37
CA ALA A 46 -21.19 -9.73 9.39
C ALA A 46 -21.63 -10.52 8.14
N ASP A 47 -22.62 -10.01 7.42
CA ASP A 47 -22.91 -10.54 6.08
C ASP A 47 -21.70 -10.31 5.16
N PRO A 48 -21.49 -11.18 4.14
CA PRO A 48 -20.27 -11.16 3.32
C PRO A 48 -19.97 -9.80 2.67
N SER A 49 -21.01 -9.07 2.25
CA SER A 49 -20.87 -7.77 1.59
C SER A 49 -20.42 -6.70 2.58
N THR A 50 -21.04 -6.65 3.76
CA THR A 50 -20.65 -5.72 4.83
C THR A 50 -19.24 -6.01 5.35
N ALA A 51 -18.87 -7.28 5.49
CA ALA A 51 -17.52 -7.67 5.94
C ALA A 51 -16.45 -7.16 4.95
N LEU A 52 -16.69 -7.32 3.64
CA LEU A 52 -15.78 -6.84 2.61
C LEU A 52 -15.71 -5.30 2.58
N LEU A 53 -16.84 -4.62 2.76
CA LEU A 53 -16.87 -3.16 2.86
C LEU A 53 -16.06 -2.67 4.06
N LYS A 54 -16.15 -3.34 5.22
CA LYS A 54 -15.36 -3.02 6.41
C LYS A 54 -13.86 -3.26 6.21
N ALA A 55 -13.48 -4.30 5.47
CA ALA A 55 -12.09 -4.53 5.10
C ALA A 55 -11.56 -3.37 4.24
N PHE A 56 -12.26 -2.98 3.18
CA PHE A 56 -11.88 -1.82 2.37
C PHE A 56 -11.89 -0.50 3.14
N ALA A 57 -12.84 -0.30 4.06
CA ALA A 57 -12.87 0.89 4.92
C ALA A 57 -11.66 0.96 5.85
N THR A 58 -11.23 -0.18 6.41
CA THR A 58 -10.03 -0.25 7.26
C THR A 58 -8.78 0.12 6.47
N PHE A 59 -8.67 -0.38 5.25
CA PHE A 59 -7.60 -0.01 4.33
C PHE A 59 -7.61 1.49 4.01
N GLY A 60 -8.77 2.05 3.65
CA GLY A 60 -8.90 3.48 3.35
C GLY A 60 -8.71 4.42 4.53
N ILE A 61 -8.68 3.93 5.77
CA ILE A 61 -8.32 4.73 6.97
C ILE A 61 -6.82 4.67 7.23
N ALA A 62 -6.15 3.57 6.86
CA ALA A 62 -4.74 3.34 7.15
C ALA A 62 -3.79 4.06 6.17
N PHE A 63 -4.28 4.45 5.00
CA PHE A 63 -3.55 5.14 3.93
C PHE A 63 -4.20 6.49 3.63
#